data_AF-A0A8S2YK85-F1
#
_entry.id   AF-A0A8S2YK85-F1
#
_cell.length_a   1.000
_cell.length_b   1.000
_cell.length_c   1.000
_cell.angle_alpha   90.00
_cell.angle_beta   90.00
_cell.angle_gamma   90.00
#
_symmetry.space_group_name_H-M   'P 1'
#
loop_
_entity.id
_entity.type
_entity.pdbx_description
1 polymer ?
#
loop_
_entity_poly.entity_id
_entity_poly.type
_entity_poly.pdbx_seq_one_letter_code
_entity_poly.pdbx_strand_id
1 'polypeptide(L)'
;YAFVAAGFPFEIIDGDNFYFQQQFLTEILNEFHSQRILIISIIGPQNSGKSTLLNYMFGTLFDVREGRCTRGIYGSLVKINKLNQMTENIFKKYSHDETADIDYIMLIDTEGLLSIEKGDKEYDRRLVLFCLAISHLVIVNMMGDIN
;
A
#
# COMPACT_ATOMS: atom_id res chain seq x y z
N TYR A 1 7.58 11.68 12.92
CA TYR A 1 7.62 11.40 11.47
C TYR A 1 6.58 12.21 10.66
N ALA A 2 6.82 13.52 10.48
CA ALA A 2 5.80 14.44 9.95
C ALA A 2 5.35 14.16 8.50
N PHE A 3 6.25 13.71 7.62
CA PHE A 3 5.91 13.40 6.24
C PHE A 3 5.05 12.13 6.14
N VAL A 4 5.36 11.09 6.92
CA VAL A 4 4.57 9.85 7.01
C VAL A 4 3.16 10.16 7.52
N ALA A 5 3.04 10.94 8.60
CA ALA A 5 1.74 11.38 9.14
C ALA A 5 0.95 12.29 8.17
N ALA A 6 1.66 12.95 7.25
CA ALA A 6 1.04 13.75 6.20
C ALA A 6 0.55 12.92 5.00
N GLY A 7 0.89 11.62 4.93
CA GLY A 7 0.50 10.72 3.84
C GLY A 7 1.43 10.77 2.63
N PHE A 8 2.68 11.23 2.80
CA PHE A 8 3.68 11.11 1.74
C PHE A 8 4.14 9.65 1.62
N PRO A 9 4.25 9.12 0.39
CA PRO A 9 4.76 7.79 0.16
C PRO A 9 6.20 7.62 0.66
N PHE A 10 6.52 6.41 1.10
CA PHE A 10 7.86 6.01 1.53
C PHE A 10 8.15 4.59 1.10
N GLU A 11 9.43 4.27 0.88
CA GLU A 11 9.85 2.95 0.48
C GLU A 11 9.88 1.98 1.68
N ILE A 12 9.37 0.76 1.47
CA ILE A 12 9.38 -0.35 2.43
C ILE A 12 10.46 -1.36 2.01
N ILE A 13 10.47 -1.73 0.73
CA ILE A 13 11.44 -2.62 0.11
C ILE A 13 11.94 -1.96 -1.17
N ASP A 14 13.26 -1.83 -1.32
CA ASP A 14 13.92 -1.44 -2.58
C ASP A 14 13.79 -2.58 -3.60
N GLY A 15 13.31 -2.27 -4.80
CA GLY A 15 13.12 -3.23 -5.88
C GLY A 15 14.39 -3.71 -6.57
N ASP A 16 15.51 -3.00 -6.45
CA ASP A 16 16.75 -3.36 -7.13
C ASP A 16 17.55 -4.40 -6.32
N ASN A 17 17.54 -4.31 -4.98
CA ASN A 17 18.29 -5.23 -4.11
C ASN A 17 17.41 -6.07 -3.15
N PHE A 18 16.08 -5.91 -3.21
CA PHE A 18 15.15 -6.44 -2.19
C PHE A 18 15.55 -6.00 -0.77
N TYR A 19 16.12 -4.80 -0.64
CA TYR A 19 16.60 -4.30 0.64
C TYR A 19 15.42 -3.75 1.44
N PHE A 20 15.18 -4.32 2.62
CA PHE A 20 14.11 -3.89 3.53
C PHE A 20 14.59 -2.69 4.36
N GLN A 21 13.83 -1.60 4.38
CA GLN A 21 14.16 -0.35 5.07
C GLN A 21 13.95 -0.47 6.60
N GLN A 22 14.59 -1.46 7.22
CA GLN A 22 14.28 -1.96 8.58
C GLN A 22 14.34 -0.88 9.64
N GLN A 23 15.41 -0.08 9.68
CA GLN A 23 15.59 0.92 10.72
C GLN A 23 14.49 1.97 10.66
N PHE A 24 14.27 2.53 9.47
CA PHE A 24 13.23 3.53 9.23
C PHE A 24 11.82 3.01 9.54
N LEU A 25 11.50 1.80 9.10
CA LEU A 25 10.19 1.18 9.37
C LEU A 25 10.00 0.88 10.86
N THR A 26 11.06 0.46 11.56
CA THR A 26 11.01 0.26 13.02
C THR A 26 10.65 1.55 13.73
N GLU A 27 11.24 2.67 13.31
CA GLU A 27 10.95 3.98 13.89
C GLU A 27 9.52 4.44 13.59
N ILE A 28 9.00 4.22 12.37
CA ILE A 28 7.59 4.49 12.04
C ILE A 28 6.65 3.62 12.89
N LEU A 29 6.89 2.31 12.96
CA LEU A 29 6.03 1.41 13.70
C LEU A 29 6.01 1.75 15.20
N ASN A 30 7.14 2.20 15.75
CA ASN A 30 7.21 2.72 17.12
C ASN A 30 6.46 4.05 17.28
N GLU A 31 6.50 4.96 16.31
CA GLU A 31 5.74 6.21 16.36
C GLU A 31 4.22 5.94 16.38
N PHE A 32 3.74 5.00 15.57
CA PHE A 32 2.32 4.71 15.41
C PHE A 32 1.85 3.46 16.18
N HIS A 33 2.64 2.94 17.13
CA HIS A 33 2.36 1.67 17.82
C HIS A 33 1.02 1.63 18.58
N SER A 34 0.52 2.79 19.00
CA SER A 34 -0.74 2.93 19.73
C SER A 34 -1.95 3.12 18.82
N GLN A 35 -1.73 3.26 17.51
CA GLN A 35 -2.77 3.52 16.52
C GLN A 35 -3.24 2.20 15.90
N ARG A 36 -4.52 2.14 15.57
CA ARG A 36 -5.09 0.99 14.86
C ARG A 36 -5.02 1.24 13.37
N ILE A 37 -4.22 0.41 12.69
CA ILE A 37 -3.86 0.59 11.28
C ILE A 37 -4.44 -0.54 10.45
N LEU A 38 -5.30 -0.20 9.49
CA LEU A 38 -5.74 -1.12 8.46
C LEU A 38 -4.71 -1.15 7.33
N ILE A 39 -4.14 -2.32 7.04
CA ILE A 39 -3.15 -2.48 5.96
C ILE A 39 -3.85 -3.01 4.72
N ILE A 40 -3.79 -2.25 3.63
CA ILE A 40 -4.32 -2.62 2.32
C ILE A 40 -3.17 -2.61 1.30
N SER A 41 -2.91 -3.75 0.67
CA SER A 41 -1.95 -3.83 -0.43
C SER A 41 -2.66 -3.95 -1.77
N ILE A 42 -2.01 -3.49 -2.83
CA ILE A 42 -2.41 -3.79 -4.22
C ILE A 42 -1.33 -4.62 -4.90
N ILE A 43 -1.71 -5.66 -5.63
CA ILE A 43 -0.82 -6.49 -6.46
C ILE A 43 -1.40 -6.60 -7.86
N GLY A 44 -0.57 -6.90 -8.85
CA GLY A 44 -1.02 -7.10 -10.22
C GLY A 44 0.07 -6.87 -11.26
N PRO A 45 -0.25 -7.11 -12.55
CA PRO A 45 0.71 -6.98 -13.64
C PRO A 45 1.35 -5.59 -13.70
N GLN A 46 2.55 -5.53 -14.30
CA GLN A 46 3.16 -4.26 -14.66
C GLN A 46 2.24 -3.42 -15.55
N ASN A 47 2.25 -2.10 -15.35
CA ASN A 47 1.43 -1.14 -16.10
C ASN A 47 -0.10 -1.34 -16.02
N SER A 48 -0.60 -2.05 -15.01
CA SER A 48 -2.06 -2.26 -14.82
C SER A 48 -2.80 -1.09 -14.15
N GLY A 49 -2.12 0.01 -13.81
CA GLY A 49 -2.74 1.19 -13.18
C GLY A 49 -2.91 1.11 -11.65
N LYS A 50 -2.12 0.27 -10.96
CA LYS A 50 -2.18 0.08 -9.50
C LYS A 50 -2.06 1.39 -8.70
N SER A 51 -0.97 2.11 -8.90
CA SER A 51 -0.68 3.38 -8.22
C SER A 51 -1.73 4.43 -8.57
N THR A 52 -2.20 4.46 -9.83
CA THR A 52 -3.30 5.32 -10.27
C THR A 52 -4.60 5.03 -9.51
N LEU A 53 -4.95 3.76 -9.34
CA LEU A 53 -6.14 3.35 -8.60
C LEU A 53 -6.06 3.76 -7.12
N LEU A 54 -4.91 3.52 -6.47
CA LEU A 54 -4.72 3.92 -5.08
C LEU A 54 -4.73 5.44 -4.89
N ASN A 55 -4.12 6.20 -5.80
CA ASN A 55 -4.15 7.66 -5.79
C ASN A 55 -5.58 8.17 -5.92
N TYR A 56 -6.37 7.59 -6.83
CA TYR A 56 -7.76 7.98 -7.05
C TYR A 56 -8.69 7.61 -5.87
N MET A 57 -8.60 6.39 -5.36
CA MET A 57 -9.51 5.91 -4.31
C MET A 57 -9.23 6.54 -2.94
N PHE A 58 -7.96 6.85 -2.64
CA PHE A 58 -7.55 7.23 -1.30
C PHE A 58 -6.82 8.57 -1.21
N GLY A 59 -6.65 9.29 -2.31
CA GLY A 59 -5.96 10.59 -2.33
C GLY A 59 -4.46 10.48 -2.00
N THR A 60 -3.84 9.35 -2.32
CA THR A 60 -2.40 9.15 -2.14
C THR A 60 -1.59 9.87 -3.23
N LEU A 61 -0.26 9.94 -3.01
CA LEU A 61 0.68 10.66 -3.89
C LEU A 61 1.75 9.71 -4.46
N PHE A 62 1.42 8.44 -4.71
CA PHE A 62 2.34 7.49 -5.34
C PHE A 62 2.76 7.99 -6.74
N ASP A 63 4.01 7.78 -7.12
CA ASP A 63 4.53 8.25 -8.41
C ASP A 63 3.84 7.49 -9.57
N VAL A 64 3.25 8.25 -10.48
CA VAL A 64 2.55 7.74 -11.67
C VAL A 64 3.15 8.45 -12.88
N ARG A 65 4.21 7.87 -13.46
CA ARG A 65 4.83 8.37 -14.70
C ARG A 65 4.92 7.26 -15.73
N GLU A 66 4.60 7.59 -16.97
CA GLU A 66 4.84 6.70 -18.10
C GLU A 66 6.34 6.31 -18.15
N GLY A 67 6.62 5.01 -18.24
CA GLY A 67 7.99 4.48 -18.30
C GLY A 67 8.72 4.35 -16.95
N ARG A 68 8.14 4.81 -15.83
CA ARG A 68 8.59 4.43 -14.47
C ARG A 68 7.52 3.59 -13.81
N CYS A 69 7.73 2.29 -13.78
CA CYS A 69 6.96 1.44 -12.87
C CYS A 69 7.49 1.60 -11.45
N THR A 70 6.61 1.47 -10.46
CA THR A 70 7.02 1.26 -9.07
C THR A 70 8.07 0.15 -9.05
N ARG A 71 9.22 0.40 -8.40
CA ARG A 71 10.27 -0.58 -8.18
C ARG A 71 10.34 -0.89 -6.70
N GLY A 72 10.07 -2.13 -6.29
CA GLY A 72 9.94 -2.47 -4.88
C GLY A 72 8.53 -2.28 -4.32
N ILE A 73 8.46 -1.94 -3.04
CA ILE A 73 7.20 -1.80 -2.29
C ILE A 73 7.20 -0.46 -1.59
N TYR A 74 6.14 0.31 -1.76
CA TYR A 74 5.96 1.64 -1.19
C TYR A 74 4.73 1.68 -0.29
N GLY A 75 4.83 2.36 0.84
CA GLY A 75 3.74 2.59 1.79
C GLY A 75 3.29 4.05 1.79
N SER A 76 2.02 4.29 2.09
CA SER A 76 1.47 5.61 2.40
C SER A 76 0.46 5.51 3.54
N LEU A 77 0.66 6.29 4.60
CA LEU A 77 -0.20 6.27 5.78
C LEU A 77 -1.27 7.37 5.69
N VAL A 78 -2.53 6.97 5.54
CA VAL A 78 -3.67 7.89 5.37
C VAL A 78 -4.53 7.88 6.62
N LYS A 79 -4.73 9.04 7.24
CA LYS A 79 -5.63 9.17 8.40
C LYS A 79 -7.08 9.13 7.94
N ILE A 80 -7.94 8.34 8.60
CA ILE A 80 -9.34 8.14 8.15
C ILE A 80 -10.11 9.46 8.05
N ASN A 81 -9.93 10.37 9.01
CA ASN A 81 -10.62 11.67 8.98
C ASN A 81 -10.20 12.58 7.80
N LYS A 82 -9.15 12.24 7.05
CA LYS A 82 -8.75 12.94 5.82
C LYS A 82 -9.36 12.34 4.54
N LEU A 83 -9.93 11.14 4.60
CA LEU A 83 -10.46 10.39 3.43
C LEU A 83 -11.86 10.82 2.97
N ASN A 84 -12.39 11.92 3.51
CA ASN A 84 -13.76 12.46 3.37
C ASN A 84 -14.77 11.94 4.42
N GLN A 85 -15.80 12.76 4.69
CA GLN A 85 -16.82 12.48 5.72
C GLN A 85 -17.64 11.21 5.42
N MET A 86 -17.83 10.86 4.15
CA MET A 86 -18.57 9.65 3.78
C MET A 86 -17.78 8.40 4.16
N THR A 87 -16.47 8.38 3.89
CA THR A 87 -15.57 7.30 4.28
C THR A 87 -15.53 7.14 5.80
N GLU A 88 -15.37 8.25 6.52
CA GLU A 88 -15.41 8.26 8.00
C GLU A 88 -16.74 7.67 8.52
N ASN A 89 -17.87 8.03 7.93
CA ASN A 89 -19.18 7.52 8.31
C ASN A 89 -19.37 6.05 7.98
N ILE A 90 -18.81 5.54 6.87
CA ILE A 90 -18.85 4.11 6.52
C ILE A 90 -18.07 3.31 7.58
N PHE A 91 -16.84 3.71 7.90
CA PHE A 91 -16.07 3.03 8.94
C PHE A 91 -16.82 3.04 10.28
N LYS A 92 -17.36 4.18 10.71
CA LYS A 92 -18.18 4.26 11.94
C LYS A 92 -19.46 3.41 11.90
N LYS A 93 -20.12 3.33 10.74
CA LYS A 93 -21.40 2.62 10.58
C LYS A 93 -21.24 1.09 10.56
N TYR A 94 -20.16 0.59 9.98
CA TYR A 94 -19.92 -0.85 9.85
C TYR A 94 -18.99 -1.41 10.95
N SER A 95 -18.37 -0.54 11.76
CA SER A 95 -17.77 -0.92 13.03
C SER A 95 -18.87 -1.23 14.06
N HIS A 96 -19.21 -2.51 14.21
CA HIS A 96 -20.19 -2.98 15.21
C HIS A 96 -19.70 -2.89 16.67
N ASP A 97 -18.50 -2.38 16.91
CA ASP A 97 -17.82 -2.35 18.20
C ASP A 97 -17.29 -0.93 18.47
N GLU A 98 -17.71 -0.32 19.59
CA GLU A 98 -17.30 1.03 20.01
C GLU A 98 -15.78 1.14 20.30
N THR A 99 -15.09 0.00 20.33
CA THR A 99 -13.62 -0.09 20.44
C THR A 99 -12.89 -0.27 19.10
N ALA A 100 -13.60 -0.23 17.96
CA ALA A 100 -13.11 -0.62 16.62
C ALA A 100 -12.82 0.53 15.61
N ASP A 101 -12.69 1.79 16.04
CA ASP A 101 -12.23 2.90 15.17
C ASP A 101 -10.83 2.69 14.57
N ILE A 102 -10.72 2.38 13.28
CA ILE A 102 -9.43 2.39 12.58
C ILE A 102 -8.94 3.85 12.53
N ASP A 103 -7.72 4.11 13.00
CA ASP A 103 -7.14 5.46 13.03
C ASP A 103 -6.54 5.82 11.66
N TYR A 104 -5.88 4.84 11.04
CA TYR A 104 -5.17 5.00 9.78
C TYR A 104 -5.37 3.81 8.84
N ILE A 105 -5.25 4.09 7.55
CA ILE A 105 -5.09 3.09 6.49
C ILE A 105 -3.64 3.19 5.99
N MET A 106 -2.89 2.10 6.10
CA MET A 106 -1.61 1.93 5.43
C MET A 106 -1.87 1.33 4.05
N LEU A 107 -1.69 2.14 3.02
CA LEU A 107 -1.79 1.70 1.62
C LEU A 107 -0.42 1.28 1.13
N ILE A 108 -0.35 0.09 0.54
CA ILE A 108 0.88 -0.49 0.04
C ILE A 108 0.76 -0.64 -1.48
N ASP A 109 1.54 0.17 -2.20
CA ASP A 109 1.73 0.05 -3.65
C ASP A 109 2.93 -0.85 -3.95
N THR A 110 2.81 -1.64 -5.01
CA THR A 110 3.79 -2.66 -5.34
C THR A 110 4.31 -2.55 -6.76
N GLU A 111 5.54 -3.01 -6.96
CA GLU A 111 6.08 -3.28 -8.28
C GLU A 111 5.16 -4.21 -9.09
N GLY A 112 5.13 -3.96 -10.40
CA GLY A 112 4.39 -4.78 -11.34
C GLY A 112 4.94 -6.19 -11.45
N LEU A 113 4.07 -7.18 -11.25
CA LEU A 113 4.39 -8.59 -11.47
C LEU A 113 4.62 -8.86 -12.96
N LEU A 114 5.39 -9.92 -13.24
CA LEU A 114 5.65 -10.44 -14.58
C LEU A 114 6.27 -9.40 -15.52
N SER A 115 7.11 -8.51 -14.99
CA SER A 115 7.84 -7.57 -15.85
C SER A 115 8.73 -8.32 -16.82
N ILE A 116 8.61 -8.00 -18.11
CA ILE A 116 9.45 -8.58 -19.16
C ILE A 116 10.91 -8.22 -18.92
N GLU A 117 11.16 -7.06 -18.30
CA GLU A 117 12.50 -6.52 -18.06
C GLU A 117 13.26 -7.21 -16.93
N LYS A 118 12.61 -7.65 -15.83
CA LYS A 118 13.29 -8.38 -14.75
C LYS A 118 13.22 -9.90 -14.92
N GLY A 119 12.10 -10.45 -15.42
CA GLY A 119 11.93 -11.89 -15.64
C GLY A 119 12.11 -12.77 -14.38
N ASP A 120 12.16 -12.19 -13.18
CA ASP A 120 12.46 -12.87 -11.93
C ASP A 120 11.19 -13.30 -11.21
N LYS A 121 10.80 -14.56 -11.44
CA LYS A 121 9.61 -15.16 -10.81
C LYS A 121 9.77 -15.34 -9.29
N GLU A 122 10.99 -15.47 -8.78
CA GLU A 122 11.21 -15.59 -7.34
C GLU A 122 11.00 -14.24 -6.65
N TYR A 123 11.47 -13.15 -7.25
CA TYR A 123 11.17 -11.79 -6.81
C TYR A 123 9.64 -11.57 -6.72
N ASP A 124 8.91 -11.88 -7.78
CA ASP A 124 7.44 -11.74 -7.83
C ASP A 124 6.76 -12.55 -6.71
N ARG A 125 7.18 -13.81 -6.50
CA ARG A 125 6.63 -14.66 -5.42
C ARG A 125 6.89 -14.06 -4.05
N ARG A 126 8.09 -13.55 -3.80
CA ARG A 126 8.46 -12.94 -2.52
C ARG A 126 7.65 -11.67 -2.27
N LEU A 127 7.45 -10.83 -3.28
CA LEU A 127 6.63 -9.64 -3.20
C LEU A 127 5.16 -9.99 -2.87
N VAL A 128 4.58 -10.96 -3.59
CA VAL A 128 3.20 -11.40 -3.36
C VAL A 128 3.05 -12.00 -1.97
N LEU A 129 3.96 -12.88 -1.56
CA LEU A 129 3.93 -13.49 -0.24
C LEU A 129 4.05 -12.44 0.87
N PHE A 130 4.92 -11.46 0.70
CA PHE A 130 5.05 -10.34 1.65
C PHE A 130 3.73 -9.60 1.79
N CYS A 131 3.10 -9.21 0.68
CA CYS A 131 1.81 -8.50 0.72
C CYS A 131 0.72 -9.32 1.37
N LEU A 132 0.61 -10.62 1.05
CA LEU A 132 -0.35 -11.53 1.65
C LEU A 132 -0.13 -11.70 3.16
N ALA A 133 1.12 -11.72 3.61
CA ALA A 133 1.45 -11.94 5.02
C ALA A 133 1.13 -10.73 5.92
N ILE A 134 1.21 -9.51 5.41
CA ILE A 134 1.07 -8.28 6.22
C ILE A 134 -0.27 -7.58 6.07
N SER A 135 -1.04 -7.89 5.03
CA SER A 135 -2.23 -7.11 4.69
C SER A 135 -3.49 -7.68 5.32
N HIS A 136 -4.36 -6.78 5.76
CA HIS A 136 -5.73 -7.12 6.14
C HIS A 136 -6.61 -7.30 4.89
N LEU A 137 -6.31 -6.57 3.82
CA LEU A 137 -6.98 -6.67 2.52
C LEU A 137 -5.95 -6.58 1.39
N VAL A 138 -6.09 -7.43 0.38
CA VAL A 138 -5.27 -7.37 -0.84
C VAL A 138 -6.16 -7.13 -2.05
N ILE A 139 -5.90 -6.03 -2.76
CA ILE A 139 -6.52 -5.72 -4.04
C ILE A 139 -5.70 -6.42 -5.13
N VAL A 140 -6.34 -7.32 -5.87
CA VAL A 140 -5.74 -7.96 -7.04
C VAL A 140 -6.18 -7.20 -8.28
N ASN A 141 -5.29 -6.37 -8.81
CA ASN A 141 -5.54 -5.59 -10.00
C ASN A 141 -5.23 -6.40 -11.25
N MET A 142 -6.21 -6.56 -12.13
CA MET A 142 -6.09 -7.34 -13.36
C MET A 142 -6.52 -6.49 -14.55
N MET A 143 -5.90 -6.73 -15.71
CA MET A 143 -6.25 -6.08 -16.96
C MET A 143 -6.91 -7.13 -17.86
N GLY A 144 -8.15 -6.87 -18.31
CA GLY A 144 -8.96 -7.83 -19.09
C GLY A 144 -9.93 -8.65 -18.24
N ASP A 145 -10.50 -9.70 -18.84
CA ASP A 145 -11.52 -10.56 -18.22
C ASP A 145 -10.90 -11.68 -17.36
N ILE A 146 -11.65 -12.11 -16.34
CA ILE A 146 -11.30 -13.25 -15.49
C ILE A 146 -11.67 -14.53 -16.26
N ASN A 147 -10.67 -15.23 -16.81
CA ASN A 147 -10.83 -16.55 -17.43
C ASN A 147 -10.70 -17.67 -16.40
#